data_AF-A0A535XEL2-F1
#
_entry.id   AF-A0A535XEL2-F1
#
_cell.length_a   1.000
_cell.length_b   1.000
_cell.length_c   1.000
_cell.angle_alpha   90.00
_cell.angle_beta   90.00
_cell.angle_gamma   90.00
#
_symmetry.space_group_name_H-M   'P 1'
#
loop_
_entity.id
_entity.type
_entity.pdbx_description
1 polymer ?
#
loop_
_entity_poly.entity_id
_entity_poly.type
_entity_poly.pdbx_seq_one_letter_code
_entity_poly.pdbx_strand_id
1 'polypeptide(L)'
;MSRRTIAQVLADAQGRLRRLSPREAQAAVREGWTLVDTRSAEAIAEDGAIPGAVQIPLSVLEWRVDPASQTHSPALAGHEDRLVLICEDGYSSSLAAIRLHELGFADTTDVIGGFVAWLAAGLPIAPRAPRRRARGAIAGSSPRASSRARAARGGAPLRRKT
;
A
#
# COMPACT_ATOMS: atom_id res chain seq x y z
N MET A 1 -12.42 8.43 34.10
CA MET A 1 -12.64 9.32 32.94
C MET A 1 -13.76 8.73 32.08
N SER A 2 -14.50 9.56 31.32
CA SER A 2 -15.50 9.05 30.37
C SER A 2 -14.84 8.56 29.07
N ARG A 3 -15.48 7.61 28.38
CA ARG A 3 -15.02 7.09 27.08
C ARG A 3 -15.17 8.15 25.99
N ARG A 4 -14.14 8.34 25.17
CA ARG A 4 -14.18 9.17 23.95
C ARG A 4 -14.55 8.33 22.72
N THR A 5 -15.15 8.95 21.72
CA THR A 5 -15.38 8.33 20.40
C THR A 5 -14.18 8.53 19.47
N ILE A 6 -14.04 7.68 18.45
CA ILE A 6 -12.98 7.87 17.44
C ILE A 6 -13.12 9.19 16.68
N ALA A 7 -14.35 9.67 16.45
CA ALA A 7 -14.60 10.98 15.84
C ALA A 7 -14.08 12.14 16.71
N GLN A 8 -14.25 12.06 18.04
CA GLN A 8 -13.69 13.06 18.96
C GLN A 8 -12.16 13.01 18.98
N VAL A 9 -11.56 11.83 19.04
CA VAL A 9 -10.09 11.66 19.04
C VAL A 9 -9.48 12.15 17.72
N LEU A 10 -10.13 11.87 16.58
CA LEU A 10 -9.71 12.34 15.27
C LEU A 10 -9.86 13.86 15.11
N ALA A 11 -10.96 14.45 15.58
CA ALA A 11 -11.17 15.90 15.55
C ALA A 11 -10.12 16.65 16.38
N ASP A 12 -9.81 16.17 17.59
CA ASP A 12 -8.71 16.70 18.42
C ASP A 12 -7.36 16.60 17.70
N ALA A 13 -7.06 15.44 17.10
CA ALA A 13 -5.81 15.23 16.37
C ALA A 13 -5.69 16.19 15.18
N GLN A 14 -6.74 16.30 14.37
CA GLN A 14 -6.78 17.20 13.21
C GLN A 14 -6.71 18.67 13.62
N GLY A 15 -7.32 19.07 14.74
CA GLY A 15 -7.25 20.42 15.29
C GLY A 15 -5.89 20.80 15.87
N ARG A 16 -5.01 19.83 16.15
CA ARG A 16 -3.63 20.03 16.60
C ARG A 16 -2.60 20.13 15.46
N LEU A 17 -3.00 19.83 14.22
CA LEU A 17 -2.11 19.73 13.07
C LEU A 17 -2.31 20.89 12.08
N ARG A 18 -1.22 21.45 11.54
CA ARG A 18 -1.27 22.26 10.32
C ARG A 18 -1.36 21.33 9.10
N ARG A 19 -2.53 20.74 8.91
CA ARG A 19 -2.81 19.79 7.81
C ARG A 19 -2.64 20.46 6.45
N LEU A 20 -2.16 19.73 5.46
CA LEU A 20 -1.88 20.24 4.12
C LEU A 20 -2.92 19.76 3.12
N SER A 21 -3.36 20.61 2.19
CA SER A 21 -4.00 20.12 0.96
C SER A 21 -3.00 19.30 0.12
N PRO A 22 -3.46 18.46 -0.81
CA PRO A 22 -2.56 17.69 -1.65
C PRO A 22 -1.55 18.54 -2.45
N ARG A 23 -1.93 19.76 -2.86
CA ARG A 23 -1.03 20.67 -3.59
C ARG A 23 0.02 21.29 -2.66
N GLU A 24 -0.35 21.63 -1.43
CA GLU A 24 0.61 22.11 -0.41
C GLU A 24 1.56 21.00 0.04
N ALA A 25 1.06 19.76 0.17
CA ALA A 25 1.90 18.59 0.42
C ALA A 25 2.92 18.37 -0.71
N GLN A 26 2.50 18.47 -1.99
CA GLN A 26 3.43 18.43 -3.12
C GLN A 26 4.44 19.59 -3.11
N ALA A 27 4.05 20.79 -2.68
CA ALA A 27 4.96 21.93 -2.56
C ALA A 27 5.99 21.70 -1.45
N ALA A 28 5.55 21.28 -0.25
CA ALA A 28 6.43 20.96 0.87
C ALA A 28 7.47 19.88 0.51
N VAL A 29 7.09 18.87 -0.27
CA VAL A 29 8.04 17.85 -0.77
C VAL A 29 9.12 18.45 -1.68
N ARG A 30 8.77 19.43 -2.54
CA ARG A 30 9.76 20.16 -3.35
C ARG A 30 10.67 21.06 -2.50
N GLU A 31 10.22 21.45 -1.31
CA GLU A 31 10.96 22.24 -0.31
C GLU A 31 11.77 21.34 0.66
N GLY A 32 11.80 20.02 0.44
CA GLY A 32 12.64 19.07 1.18
C GLY A 32 11.94 18.33 2.33
N TRP A 33 10.61 18.37 2.42
CA TRP A 33 9.86 17.47 3.32
C TRP A 33 9.75 16.06 2.71
N THR A 34 9.74 15.04 3.56
CA THR A 34 9.53 13.65 3.11
C THR A 34 8.06 13.28 3.21
N LEU A 35 7.46 12.86 2.08
CA LEU A 35 6.12 12.27 2.06
C LEU A 35 6.20 10.79 2.42
N VAL A 36 5.45 10.36 3.44
CA VAL A 36 5.38 8.97 3.90
C VAL A 36 4.01 8.39 3.59
N ASP A 37 3.96 7.41 2.68
CA ASP A 37 2.74 6.67 2.33
C ASP A 37 2.54 5.52 3.33
N THR A 38 1.50 5.63 4.14
CA THR A 38 1.17 4.73 5.26
C THR A 38 0.15 3.65 4.92
N ARG A 39 -0.31 3.62 3.66
CA ARG A 39 -1.22 2.60 3.12
C ARG A 39 -0.55 1.22 3.11
N SER A 40 -1.35 0.17 2.93
CA SER A 40 -0.81 -1.18 2.80
C SER A 40 -0.10 -1.37 1.45
N ALA A 41 0.81 -2.33 1.38
CA ALA A 41 1.52 -2.64 0.13
C ALA A 41 0.54 -3.08 -0.98
N GLU A 42 -0.57 -3.72 -0.61
CA GLU A 42 -1.64 -4.11 -1.52
C GLU A 42 -2.34 -2.87 -2.08
N ALA A 43 -2.79 -1.92 -1.24
CA ALA A 43 -3.43 -0.69 -1.71
C ALA A 43 -2.49 0.16 -2.60
N ILE A 44 -1.20 0.24 -2.27
CA ILE A 44 -0.20 0.94 -3.09
C ILE A 44 0.02 0.22 -4.43
N ALA A 45 0.11 -1.12 -4.43
CA ALA A 45 0.28 -1.91 -5.65
C ALA A 45 -0.99 -1.92 -6.52
N GLU A 46 -2.17 -1.86 -5.89
CA GLU A 46 -3.43 -1.77 -6.59
C GLU A 46 -3.63 -0.38 -7.15
N ASP A 47 -3.64 0.71 -6.37
CA ASP A 47 -4.08 2.04 -6.86
C ASP A 47 -2.94 2.96 -7.34
N GLY A 48 -1.69 2.59 -7.06
CA GLY A 48 -0.50 3.30 -7.49
C GLY A 48 0.23 4.00 -6.33
N ALA A 49 1.54 4.11 -6.46
CA ALA A 49 2.40 4.82 -5.51
C ALA A 49 2.53 6.30 -5.86
N ILE A 50 2.71 7.17 -4.88
CA ILE A 50 3.14 8.55 -5.15
C ILE A 50 4.65 8.55 -5.44
N PRO A 51 5.13 9.14 -6.56
CA PRO A 51 6.56 9.18 -6.88
C PRO A 51 7.36 9.90 -5.80
N GLY A 52 8.44 9.28 -5.33
CA GLY A 52 9.30 9.81 -4.27
C GLY A 52 8.77 9.64 -2.84
N ALA A 53 7.55 9.11 -2.64
CA ALA A 53 7.05 8.82 -1.30
C ALA A 53 7.74 7.61 -0.68
N VAL A 54 8.10 7.71 0.60
CA VAL A 54 8.64 6.60 1.38
C VAL A 54 7.47 5.73 1.87
N GLN A 55 7.47 4.45 1.53
CA GLN A 55 6.35 3.55 1.83
C GLN A 55 6.58 2.84 3.16
N ILE A 56 5.84 3.22 4.21
CA ILE A 56 5.97 2.68 5.56
C ILE A 56 4.57 2.36 6.09
N PRO A 57 4.16 1.08 6.14
CA PRO A 57 2.85 0.71 6.66
C PRO A 57 2.61 1.24 8.08
N LEU A 58 1.41 1.75 8.32
CA LEU A 58 1.00 2.38 9.59
C LEU A 58 1.30 1.54 10.85
N SER A 59 1.32 0.21 10.73
CA SER A 59 1.56 -0.74 11.82
C SER A 59 3.00 -0.78 12.33
N VAL A 60 3.95 -0.21 11.60
CA VAL A 60 5.38 -0.19 11.96
C VAL A 60 5.98 1.23 11.97
N LEU A 61 5.16 2.26 11.75
CA LEU A 61 5.60 3.62 11.45
C LEU A 61 6.59 4.18 12.48
N GLU A 62 6.27 4.10 13.75
CA GLU A 62 7.09 4.63 14.86
C GLU A 62 8.50 4.02 14.84
N TRP A 63 8.62 2.70 14.75
CA TRP A 63 9.91 2.01 14.67
C TRP A 63 10.66 2.22 13.35
N ARG A 64 10.00 2.72 12.30
CA ARG A 64 10.65 3.06 11.02
C ARG A 64 11.08 4.52 10.94
N VAL A 65 10.48 5.40 11.73
CA VAL A 65 10.80 6.84 11.82
C VAL A 65 11.84 7.13 12.90
N ASP A 66 11.81 6.43 14.04
CA ASP A 66 12.77 6.65 15.13
C ASP A 66 14.20 6.22 14.73
N PRO A 67 15.19 7.12 14.65
CA PRO A 67 16.56 6.78 14.30
C PRO A 67 17.28 5.95 15.39
N ALA A 68 16.75 5.90 16.63
CA ALA A 68 17.24 5.00 17.68
C ALA A 68 16.68 3.57 17.54
N SER A 69 15.70 3.33 16.68
CA SER A 69 15.14 2.01 16.42
C SER A 69 16.10 1.12 15.62
N GLN A 70 16.28 -0.13 16.07
CA GLN A 70 17.01 -1.17 15.34
C GLN A 70 16.41 -1.48 13.95
N THR A 71 15.18 -1.03 13.67
CA THR A 71 14.50 -1.23 12.39
C THR A 71 14.24 0.08 11.63
N HIS A 72 14.88 1.18 12.04
CA HIS A 72 14.82 2.48 11.39
C HIS A 72 14.93 2.36 9.86
N SER A 73 14.16 3.16 9.13
CA SER A 73 14.14 3.12 7.66
C SER A 73 15.37 3.83 7.10
N PRO A 74 16.26 3.16 6.33
CA PRO A 74 17.37 3.85 5.67
C PRO A 74 16.91 4.92 4.68
N ALA A 75 15.65 4.88 4.22
CA ALA A 75 15.04 5.88 3.36
C ALA A 75 14.60 7.16 4.10
N LEU A 76 14.65 7.19 5.44
CA LEU A 76 14.39 8.38 6.25
C LEU A 76 15.66 8.98 6.88
N ALA A 77 16.82 8.32 6.75
CA ALA A 77 18.07 8.73 7.39
C ALA A 77 18.48 10.19 7.08
N GLY A 78 18.43 11.06 8.09
CA GLY A 78 18.70 12.50 7.98
C GLY A 78 17.52 13.34 7.47
N HIS A 79 16.32 12.76 7.43
CA HIS A 79 15.06 13.35 6.94
C HIS A 79 13.86 13.03 7.85
N GLU A 80 14.11 12.56 9.07
CA GLU A 80 13.12 12.13 10.06
C GLU A 80 12.30 13.31 10.64
N ASP A 81 12.88 14.52 10.63
CA ASP A 81 12.29 15.71 11.29
C ASP A 81 11.08 16.30 10.56
N ARG A 82 11.01 16.20 9.22
CA ARG A 82 10.02 16.92 8.38
C ARG A 82 9.18 15.98 7.54
N LEU A 83 8.09 15.49 8.13
CA LEU A 83 7.29 14.42 7.57
C LEU A 83 5.89 14.90 7.19
N VAL A 84 5.45 14.54 5.98
CA VAL A 84 4.04 14.61 5.57
C VAL A 84 3.52 13.19 5.47
N LEU A 85 2.57 12.81 6.33
CA LEU A 85 1.96 11.48 6.30
C LEU A 85 0.75 11.48 5.36
N ILE A 86 0.61 10.41 4.58
CA ILE A 86 -0.58 10.17 3.76
C ILE A 86 -1.10 8.74 3.99
N CYS A 87 -2.41 8.62 4.12
CA CYS A 87 -3.15 7.35 4.10
C CYS A 87 -4.24 7.45 3.01
N GLU A 88 -5.18 6.51 2.96
CA GLU A 88 -6.23 6.53 1.91
C GLU A 88 -7.10 7.80 1.97
N ASP A 89 -7.82 8.04 3.08
CA ASP A 89 -8.79 9.15 3.21
C ASP A 89 -8.31 10.34 4.07
N GLY A 90 -7.09 10.33 4.59
CA GLY A 90 -6.58 11.37 5.49
C GLY A 90 -7.18 11.32 6.91
N TYR A 91 -7.41 10.12 7.45
CA TYR A 91 -7.88 9.92 8.83
C TYR A 91 -6.79 9.31 9.73
N SER A 92 -6.28 8.13 9.37
CA SER A 92 -5.26 7.45 10.17
C SER A 92 -3.90 8.16 10.11
N SER A 93 -3.62 8.89 9.03
CA SER A 93 -2.45 9.77 8.91
C SER A 93 -2.47 10.90 9.96
N SER A 94 -3.63 11.49 10.27
CA SER A 94 -3.72 12.52 11.32
C SER A 94 -3.43 11.93 12.70
N LEU A 95 -3.95 10.74 13.00
CA LEU A 95 -3.68 10.03 14.25
C LEU A 95 -2.21 9.61 14.35
N ALA A 96 -1.60 9.20 13.23
CA ALA A 96 -0.20 8.85 13.13
C ALA A 96 0.73 10.04 13.40
N ALA A 97 0.41 11.22 12.85
CA ALA A 97 1.20 12.43 13.07
C ALA A 97 1.24 12.82 14.56
N ILE A 98 0.12 12.71 15.27
CA ILE A 98 0.09 12.95 16.72
C ILE A 98 0.90 11.91 17.52
N ARG A 99 0.90 10.64 17.11
CA ARG A 99 1.78 9.62 17.75
C ARG A 99 3.26 9.92 17.52
N LEU A 100 3.64 10.44 16.35
CA LEU A 100 5.02 10.89 16.10
C LEU A 100 5.36 12.18 16.86
N HIS A 101 4.41 13.09 17.09
CA HIS A 101 4.61 14.24 18.00
C HIS A 101 4.90 13.79 19.43
N GLU A 102 4.28 12.71 19.92
CA GLU A 102 4.55 12.13 21.24
C GLU A 102 5.98 11.56 21.37
N LEU A 103 6.63 11.25 20.24
CA LEU A 103 8.05 10.84 20.16
C LEU A 103 9.01 12.03 19.88
N GLY A 104 8.49 13.25 19.74
CA GLY A 104 9.28 14.47 19.52
C GLY A 104 9.37 14.98 18.07
N PHE A 105 8.82 14.26 17.09
CA PHE A 105 8.83 14.66 15.67
C PHE A 105 7.79 15.75 15.37
N ALA A 106 7.95 16.93 15.98
CA ALA A 106 6.97 18.01 15.98
C ALA A 106 6.64 18.55 14.57
N ASP A 107 7.60 18.55 13.64
CA ASP A 107 7.44 18.93 12.23
C ASP A 107 6.82 17.79 11.38
N THR A 108 5.98 16.94 11.99
CA THR A 108 5.12 15.97 11.29
C THR A 108 3.72 16.53 11.06
N THR A 109 3.16 16.36 9.86
CA THR A 109 1.76 16.69 9.54
C THR A 109 1.14 15.65 8.60
N ASP A 110 -0.09 15.87 8.12
CA ASP A 110 -0.76 14.97 7.19
C ASP A 110 -1.54 15.66 6.05
N VAL A 111 -1.92 14.87 5.05
CA VAL A 111 -2.66 15.33 3.87
C VAL A 111 -4.18 15.24 4.07
N ILE A 112 -4.88 16.37 3.91
CA ILE A 112 -6.34 16.48 3.95
C ILE A 112 -6.94 15.62 2.82
N GLY A 113 -7.80 14.66 3.20
CA GLY A 113 -8.45 13.74 2.25
C GLY A 113 -7.54 12.65 1.66
N GLY A 114 -6.29 12.55 2.14
CA GLY A 114 -5.38 11.45 1.83
C GLY A 114 -5.07 11.27 0.34
N PHE A 115 -4.78 10.02 -0.04
CA PHE A 115 -4.50 9.60 -1.41
C PHE A 115 -5.69 9.82 -2.34
N VAL A 116 -6.93 9.65 -1.86
CA VAL A 116 -8.14 9.93 -2.64
C VAL A 116 -8.17 11.40 -3.09
N ALA A 117 -7.86 12.34 -2.19
CA ALA A 117 -7.76 13.75 -2.54
C ALA A 117 -6.53 14.07 -3.42
N TRP A 118 -5.41 13.35 -3.26
CA TRP A 118 -4.24 13.46 -4.14
C TRP A 118 -4.57 13.10 -5.60
N LEU A 119 -5.31 12.00 -5.82
CA LEU A 119 -5.84 11.62 -7.12
C LEU A 119 -6.81 12.68 -7.66
N ALA A 120 -7.77 13.14 -6.84
CA ALA A 120 -8.76 14.13 -7.25
C ALA A 120 -8.12 15.50 -7.63
N ALA A 121 -6.98 15.83 -7.04
CA ALA A 121 -6.19 17.02 -7.40
C ALA A 121 -5.38 16.85 -8.72
N GLY A 122 -5.43 15.68 -9.36
CA GLY A 122 -4.69 15.37 -10.59
C GLY A 122 -3.18 15.32 -10.38
N LEU A 123 -2.72 14.96 -9.19
CA LEU A 123 -1.30 14.92 -8.86
C LEU A 123 -0.64 13.61 -9.31
N PRO A 124 0.69 13.59 -9.52
CA PRO A 124 1.37 12.43 -10.07
C PRO A 124 1.20 11.17 -9.22
N ILE A 125 0.94 10.06 -9.90
CA ILE A 125 1.09 8.70 -9.40
C ILE A 125 2.03 7.93 -10.34
N ALA A 126 2.81 7.01 -9.78
CA ALA A 126 3.60 6.07 -10.56
C ALA A 126 2.68 5.11 -11.34
N PRO A 127 3.06 4.66 -12.54
CA PRO A 127 2.28 3.68 -13.28
C PRO A 127 2.03 2.42 -12.44
N ARG A 128 0.75 2.01 -12.33
CA ARG A 128 0.36 0.77 -11.67
C ARG A 128 1.13 -0.39 -12.31
N ALA A 129 1.83 -1.19 -11.51
CA ALA A 129 2.48 -2.39 -12.02
C ALA A 129 1.40 -3.30 -12.67
N PRO A 130 1.64 -3.88 -13.85
CA PRO A 130 0.63 -4.70 -14.50
C PRO A 130 0.29 -5.88 -13.59
N ARG A 131 -0.99 -6.00 -13.18
CA ARG A 131 -1.47 -7.11 -12.34
C ARG A 131 -0.94 -8.42 -12.91
N ARG A 132 -0.07 -9.13 -12.16
CA ARG A 132 0.35 -10.49 -12.52
C ARG A 132 -0.92 -11.33 -12.59
N ARG A 133 -1.39 -11.62 -13.81
CA ARG A 133 -2.44 -12.62 -14.04
C ARG A 133 -2.01 -13.88 -13.27
N ALA A 134 -2.90 -14.39 -12.41
CA ALA A 134 -2.62 -15.57 -11.61
C ALA A 134 -2.17 -16.69 -12.56
N ARG A 135 -0.92 -17.14 -12.43
CA ARG A 135 -0.37 -18.20 -13.28
C ARG A 135 -0.96 -19.53 -12.85
N GLY A 136 -2.01 -19.95 -13.54
CA GLY A 136 -2.53 -21.31 -13.53
C GLY A 136 -3.29 -21.69 -12.25
N ALA A 137 -4.53 -22.13 -12.43
CA ALA A 137 -5.10 -23.08 -11.50
C ALA A 137 -4.18 -24.32 -11.43
N ILE A 138 -4.07 -24.90 -10.24
CA ILE A 138 -3.33 -26.15 -10.00
C ILE A 138 -3.82 -27.26 -10.93
N ALA A 139 -3.02 -27.62 -11.94
CA ALA A 139 -3.25 -28.81 -12.77
C ALA A 139 -2.92 -30.07 -11.95
N GLY A 140 -3.90 -30.53 -11.17
CA GLY A 140 -3.70 -31.51 -10.10
C GLY A 140 -4.73 -32.64 -10.07
N SER A 141 -4.82 -33.45 -11.12
CA SER A 141 -5.37 -34.82 -11.01
C SER A 141 -4.78 -35.74 -12.08
N SER A 142 -3.76 -36.50 -11.69
CA SER A 142 -3.23 -37.62 -12.48
C SER A 142 -4.17 -38.83 -12.37
N PRO A 143 -4.70 -39.40 -13.47
CA PRO A 143 -5.30 -40.72 -13.45
C PRO A 143 -4.18 -41.76 -13.48
N ARG A 144 -4.12 -42.59 -12.45
CA ARG A 144 -3.18 -43.73 -12.36
C ARG A 144 -3.35 -44.67 -13.55
N ALA A 145 -2.23 -45.22 -14.02
CA ALA A 145 -2.21 -46.22 -15.08
C ALA A 145 -2.95 -47.51 -14.69
N SER A 146 -3.76 -48.04 -15.62
CA SER A 146 -4.24 -49.42 -15.61
C SER A 146 -3.40 -50.26 -16.57
N SER A 147 -3.09 -51.51 -16.20
CA SER A 147 -2.24 -52.40 -16.99
C SER A 147 -2.84 -53.80 -17.15
N ARG A 148 -2.71 -54.37 -18.35
CA ARG A 148 -3.09 -55.75 -18.77
C ARG A 148 -4.61 -56.03 -18.76
N ALA A 149 -5.21 -56.93 -19.56
CA ALA A 149 -4.96 -57.53 -20.90
C ALA A 149 -6.31 -58.24 -21.31
N ARG A 150 -6.53 -59.02 -22.39
CA ARG A 150 -5.74 -59.58 -23.52
C ARG A 150 -6.74 -60.05 -24.63
N ALA A 151 -6.38 -59.95 -25.92
CA ALA A 151 -6.98 -60.70 -27.05
C ALA A 151 -8.47 -60.41 -27.43
N ALA A 152 -8.99 -60.71 -28.63
CA ALA A 152 -8.41 -60.86 -29.99
C ALA A 152 -9.54 -61.02 -31.04
N ARG A 153 -9.22 -60.81 -32.34
CA ARG A 153 -10.05 -61.10 -33.55
C ARG A 153 -11.28 -60.18 -33.70
N GLY A 154 -11.70 -59.74 -34.89
CA GLY A 154 -11.16 -59.89 -36.25
C GLY A 154 -12.14 -59.25 -37.26
N GLY A 155 -11.75 -59.10 -38.53
CA GLY A 155 -12.64 -58.57 -39.59
C GLY A 155 -11.90 -57.69 -40.60
N ALA A 156 -11.88 -58.12 -41.87
CA ALA A 156 -11.12 -57.50 -42.95
C ALA A 156 -11.92 -56.38 -43.68
N PRO A 157 -11.26 -55.51 -44.48
CA PRO A 157 -11.88 -54.32 -45.09
C PRO A 157 -12.38 -54.58 -46.52
N LEU A 158 -13.07 -53.59 -47.12
CA LEU A 158 -13.04 -53.17 -48.55
C LEU A 158 -14.04 -51.99 -48.72
N ARG A 159 -13.61 -50.81 -49.23
CA ARG A 159 -13.81 -50.29 -50.62
C ARG A 159 -15.29 -50.20 -51.08
N ARG A 160 -15.78 -49.14 -51.73
CA ARG A 160 -15.17 -47.97 -52.44
C ARG A 160 -16.17 -46.79 -52.47
N LYS A 161 -15.70 -45.59 -52.82
CA LYS A 161 -16.57 -44.52 -53.37
C LYS A 161 -17.04 -44.90 -54.79
N THR A 162 -18.34 -44.86 -55.01
CA THR A 162 -19.08 -44.21 -56.11
C THR A 162 -20.53 -44.17 -55.67
#